data_AF-A0A438W0V5-F1
#
_entry.id   AF-A0A438W0V5-F1
#
_cell.length_a   1.000
_cell.length_b   1.000
_cell.length_c   1.000
_cell.angle_alpha   90.00
_cell.angle_beta   90.00
_cell.angle_gamma   90.00
#
_symmetry.space_group_name_H-M   'P 1'
#
loop_
_entity.id
_entity.type
_entity.pdbx_description
1 polymer ?
#
loop_
_entity_poly.entity_id
_entity_poly.type
_entity_poly.pdbx_seq_one_letter_code
_entity_poly.pdbx_strand_id
1 'polypeptide(L)'
;NAFENTRLVRFMEVSRALQIPMLLDKVNSTATLKLIKAFNDLGAKLQAQTPLSHLILDESVYEDYEPRFKIAPPLRDKEGQNALKEALKNNEIAMLTSLH
;
A
#
# COMPACT_ATOMS: atom_id res chain seq x y z
N ASN A 1 -5.65 10.46 1.05
CA ASN A 1 -5.91 10.42 -0.40
C ASN A 1 -7.23 9.70 -0.69
N ALA A 2 -8.37 10.40 -0.63
CA ALA A 2 -9.66 9.77 -0.93
C ALA A 2 -9.72 9.23 -2.38
N PHE A 3 -9.11 9.94 -3.33
CA PHE A 3 -9.10 9.58 -4.76
C PHE A 3 -8.35 8.28 -5.09
N GLU A 4 -7.23 8.03 -4.41
CA GLU A 4 -6.46 6.79 -4.56
C GLU A 4 -7.31 5.59 -4.12
N ASN A 5 -7.96 5.72 -2.96
CA ASN A 5 -8.84 4.69 -2.41
C ASN A 5 -10.06 4.43 -3.32
N THR A 6 -10.68 5.48 -3.88
CA THR A 6 -11.82 5.30 -4.80
C THR A 6 -11.46 4.46 -6.02
N ARG A 7 -10.26 4.64 -6.59
CA ARG A 7 -9.82 3.83 -7.74
C ARG A 7 -9.59 2.39 -7.34
N LEU A 8 -8.91 2.15 -6.21
CA LEU A 8 -8.62 0.82 -5.70
C LEU A 8 -9.89 0.04 -5.38
N VAL A 9 -10.87 0.67 -4.71
CA VAL A 9 -12.14 0.02 -4.35
C VAL A 9 -12.86 -0.55 -5.57
N ARG A 10 -12.81 0.11 -6.74
CA ARG A 10 -13.38 -0.46 -7.96
C ARG A 10 -12.72 -1.76 -8.38
N PHE A 11 -11.39 -1.85 -8.32
CA PHE A 11 -10.67 -3.09 -8.61
C PHE A 11 -10.92 -4.16 -7.56
N MET A 12 -11.03 -3.76 -6.29
CA MET A 12 -11.40 -4.68 -5.20
C MET A 12 -12.77 -5.30 -5.41
N GLU A 13 -13.77 -4.50 -5.83
CA GLU A 13 -15.10 -5.01 -6.20
C GLU A 13 -15.06 -5.94 -7.41
N VAL A 14 -14.22 -5.67 -8.42
CA VAL A 14 -14.03 -6.58 -9.55
C VAL A 14 -13.46 -7.92 -9.10
N SER A 15 -12.43 -7.91 -8.25
CA SER A 15 -11.87 -9.14 -7.66
C SER A 15 -12.92 -9.91 -6.86
N ARG A 16 -13.73 -9.22 -6.05
CA ARG A 16 -14.81 -9.82 -5.26
C ARG A 16 -15.90 -10.43 -6.14
N ALA A 17 -16.37 -9.70 -7.14
CA ALA A 17 -17.47 -10.14 -8.00
C ALA A 17 -17.07 -11.29 -8.93
N LEU A 18 -15.85 -11.24 -9.49
CA LEU A 18 -15.38 -12.23 -10.46
C LEU A 18 -14.49 -13.32 -9.86
N GLN A 19 -14.16 -13.22 -8.57
CA GLN A 19 -13.29 -14.17 -7.85
C GLN A 19 -11.89 -14.32 -8.47
N ILE A 20 -11.41 -13.25 -9.12
CA ILE A 20 -10.10 -13.18 -9.77
C ILE A 20 -9.06 -12.69 -8.76
N PRO A 21 -7.94 -13.41 -8.57
CA PRO A 21 -6.81 -12.93 -7.77
C PRO A 21 -6.25 -11.62 -8.33
N MET A 22 -6.08 -10.62 -7.47
CA MET A 22 -5.50 -9.33 -7.85
C MET A 22 -4.39 -8.92 -6.89
N LEU A 23 -3.26 -8.54 -7.46
CA LEU A 23 -2.20 -7.86 -6.74
C LEU A 23 -2.43 -6.36 -6.81
N LEU A 24 -2.57 -5.71 -5.65
CA LEU A 24 -2.57 -4.26 -5.55
C LEU A 24 -1.13 -3.79 -5.30
N ASP A 25 -0.56 -3.16 -6.33
CA ASP A 25 0.80 -2.63 -6.31
C ASP A 25 0.88 -1.28 -5.57
N LYS A 26 2.08 -0.95 -5.11
CA LYS A 26 2.46 0.34 -4.49
C LYS A 26 1.64 0.71 -3.25
N VAL A 27 1.15 -0.28 -2.50
CA VAL A 27 0.37 -0.03 -1.27
C VAL A 27 1.30 0.57 -0.21
N ASN A 28 1.00 1.79 0.21
CA ASN A 28 1.80 2.53 1.21
C ASN A 28 0.96 3.19 2.31
N SER A 29 -0.28 2.74 2.51
CA SER A 29 -1.20 3.31 3.50
C SER A 29 -1.92 2.22 4.26
N THR A 30 -2.02 2.41 5.59
CA THR A 30 -2.80 1.57 6.48
C THR A 30 -4.29 1.58 6.14
N ALA A 31 -4.82 2.68 5.62
CA ALA A 31 -6.20 2.75 5.17
C ALA A 31 -6.47 1.77 4.02
N THR A 32 -5.54 1.69 3.06
CA THR A 32 -5.63 0.75 1.94
C THR A 32 -5.53 -0.71 2.43
N LEU A 33 -4.63 -1.01 3.37
CA LEU A 33 -4.52 -2.35 3.96
C LEU A 33 -5.80 -2.78 4.68
N LYS A 34 -6.44 -1.87 5.44
CA LYS A 34 -7.75 -2.12 6.07
C LYS A 34 -8.84 -2.41 5.04
N LEU A 35 -8.85 -1.69 3.92
CA LEU A 35 -9.79 -1.96 2.82
C LEU A 35 -9.53 -3.33 2.19
N ILE A 36 -8.26 -3.68 1.91
CA ILE A 36 -7.87 -5.00 1.39
C ILE A 36 -8.40 -6.10 2.30
N LYS A 37 -8.16 -5.97 3.61
CA LYS A 37 -8.66 -6.92 4.60
C LYS A 37 -10.18 -7.03 4.56
N ALA A 38 -10.90 -5.91 4.64
CA ALA A 38 -12.35 -5.90 4.62
C ALA A 38 -12.93 -6.55 3.35
N PHE A 39 -12.32 -6.29 2.19
CA PHE A 39 -12.75 -6.90 0.92
C PHE A 39 -12.44 -8.39 0.83
N ASN A 40 -11.29 -8.83 1.36
CA ASN A 40 -10.97 -10.25 1.46
C ASN A 40 -11.93 -10.98 2.41
N ASP A 41 -12.31 -10.34 3.53
CA ASP A 41 -13.35 -10.87 4.43
C ASP A 41 -14.72 -10.98 3.73
N LEU A 42 -14.98 -10.15 2.70
CA LEU A 42 -16.15 -10.24 1.80
C LEU A 42 -15.96 -11.19 0.60
N GLY A 43 -14.85 -11.93 0.55
CA GLY A 43 -14.56 -12.94 -0.47
C GLY A 43 -13.75 -12.47 -1.67
N ALA A 44 -13.17 -11.28 -1.66
CA ALA A 44 -12.18 -10.89 -2.67
C ALA A 44 -10.88 -11.71 -2.53
N LYS A 45 -10.06 -11.72 -3.59
CA LYS A 45 -8.77 -12.43 -3.61
C LYS A 45 -7.62 -11.44 -3.82
N LEU A 46 -7.48 -10.52 -2.87
CA LEU A 46 -6.53 -9.41 -2.95
C LEU A 46 -5.24 -9.74 -2.22
N GLN A 47 -4.12 -9.36 -2.84
CA GLN A 47 -2.79 -9.33 -2.24
C GLN A 47 -2.25 -7.91 -2.31
N ALA A 48 -1.45 -7.51 -1.32
CA ALA A 48 -0.78 -6.21 -1.29
C ALA A 48 0.70 -6.36 -1.63
N GLN A 49 1.23 -5.45 -2.44
CA GLN A 49 2.66 -5.25 -2.65
C GLN A 49 3.06 -3.85 -2.20
N THR A 50 4.14 -3.76 -1.43
CA THR A 50 4.66 -2.50 -0.89
C THR A 50 6.07 -2.22 -1.39
N PRO A 51 6.40 -0.98 -1.79
CA PRO A 51 7.76 -0.63 -2.17
C PRO A 51 8.73 -0.62 -0.99
N LEU A 52 9.96 -1.09 -1.21
CA LEU A 52 11.02 -1.08 -0.20
C LEU A 52 11.31 0.34 0.33
N SER A 53 11.24 1.35 -0.54
CA SER A 53 11.43 2.75 -0.16
C SER A 53 10.49 3.19 0.97
N HIS A 54 9.24 2.73 0.99
CA HIS A 54 8.23 3.08 1.99
C HIS A 54 8.39 2.32 3.32
N LEU A 55 9.23 1.29 3.35
CA LEU A 55 9.62 0.59 4.59
C LEU A 55 10.91 1.16 5.18
N ILE A 56 11.78 1.74 4.36
CA ILE A 56 13.10 2.20 4.78
C ILE A 56 13.11 3.71 5.05
N LEU A 57 12.44 4.49 4.21
CA LEU A 57 12.40 5.94 4.27
C LEU A 57 11.04 6.45 4.75
N ASP A 58 11.03 7.65 5.33
CA ASP A 58 9.85 8.37 5.79
C ASP A 58 9.97 9.86 5.40
N GLU A 59 8.94 10.65 5.67
CA GLU A 59 8.85 12.06 5.27
C GLU A 59 10.00 12.95 5.80
N SER A 60 10.79 12.52 6.79
CA SER A 60 11.98 13.27 7.25
C SER A 60 13.01 13.51 6.14
N VAL A 61 13.06 12.66 5.10
CA VAL A 61 13.97 12.87 3.95
C VAL A 61 13.59 14.07 3.08
N TYR A 62 12.41 14.67 3.32
CA TYR A 62 11.95 15.86 2.61
C TYR A 62 12.41 17.17 3.26
N GLU A 63 12.99 17.14 4.47
CA GLU A 63 13.44 18.35 5.19
C GLU A 63 14.46 19.17 4.38
N ASP A 64 15.37 18.49 3.68
CA ASP A 64 16.39 19.12 2.82
C ASP A 64 15.95 19.32 1.35
N TYR A 65 14.65 19.09 1.05
CA TYR A 65 14.06 19.19 -0.30
C TYR A 65 14.86 18.48 -1.41
N GLU A 66 15.39 17.30 -1.13
CA GLU A 66 16.19 16.57 -2.11
C GLU A 66 15.33 15.90 -3.19
N PRO A 67 15.40 16.33 -4.48
CA PRO A 67 14.45 15.88 -5.51
C PRO A 67 14.47 14.38 -5.79
N ARG A 68 15.58 13.71 -5.45
CA ARG A 68 15.75 12.26 -5.58
C ARG A 68 14.73 11.46 -4.77
N PHE A 69 14.16 12.05 -3.72
CA PHE A 69 13.13 11.40 -2.89
C PHE A 69 11.70 11.65 -3.38
N LYS A 70 11.52 12.41 -4.47
CA LYS A 70 10.20 12.64 -5.09
C LYS A 70 9.73 11.41 -5.85
N ILE A 71 9.08 10.49 -5.13
CA ILE A 71 8.53 9.24 -5.66
C ILE A 71 7.00 9.22 -5.61
N ALA A 72 6.38 8.37 -6.43
CA ALA A 72 4.93 8.15 -6.45
C ALA A 72 4.61 6.67 -6.16
N PRO A 73 3.83 6.36 -5.10
CA PRO A 73 3.20 7.29 -4.15
C PRO A 73 4.22 7.93 -3.19
N PRO A 74 3.92 9.10 -2.58
CA PRO A 74 4.85 9.79 -1.67
C PRO A 74 5.18 8.93 -0.44
N LEU A 75 6.31 9.21 0.22
CA LEU A 75 6.62 8.60 1.51
C LEU A 75 5.57 9.03 2.56
N ARG A 76 5.49 8.26 3.65
CA ARG A 76 4.64 8.57 4.81
C ARG A 76 5.49 9.08 5.96
N ASP A 77 4.83 9.71 6.92
CA ASP A 77 5.43 10.01 8.22
C ASP A 77 5.96 8.76 8.95
N LYS A 78 6.67 8.99 10.05
CA LYS A 78 7.31 7.91 10.80
C LYS A 78 6.31 6.89 11.35
N GLU A 79 5.16 7.36 11.81
CA GLU A 79 4.08 6.51 12.32
C GLU A 79 3.50 5.63 11.22
N GLY A 80 3.21 6.19 10.05
CA GLY A 80 2.75 5.47 8.88
C GLY A 80 3.78 4.46 8.38
N GLN A 81 5.06 4.82 8.35
CA GLN A 81 6.14 3.89 8.04
C GLN A 81 6.17 2.70 9.00
N ASN A 82 6.11 2.96 10.31
CA ASN A 82 6.12 1.90 11.31
C ASN A 82 4.90 0.98 11.18
N ALA A 83 3.72 1.54 10.88
CA ALA A 83 2.54 0.74 10.64
C ALA A 83 2.67 -0.16 9.40
N LEU A 84 3.35 0.30 8.33
CA LEU A 84 3.67 -0.57 7.18
C LEU A 84 4.63 -1.70 7.55
N LYS A 85 5.63 -1.43 8.41
CA LYS A 85 6.54 -2.48 8.92
C LYS A 85 5.80 -3.53 9.73
N GLU A 86 4.89 -3.13 10.61
CA GLU A 86 4.06 -4.06 11.37
C GLU A 86 3.13 -4.87 10.46
N ALA A 87 2.51 -4.23 9.46
CA ALA A 87 1.70 -4.94 8.47
C ALA A 87 2.50 -6.01 7.71
N LEU A 88 3.76 -5.72 7.36
CA LEU A 88 4.65 -6.70 6.74
C LEU A 88 4.94 -7.87 7.69
N LYS A 89 5.28 -7.61 8.95
CA LYS A 89 5.50 -8.65 9.98
C LYS A 89 4.28 -9.53 10.20
N ASN A 90 3.08 -8.94 10.12
CA ASN A 90 1.81 -9.63 10.28
C ASN A 90 1.34 -10.37 9.01
N ASN A 91 2.16 -10.41 7.96
CA ASN A 91 1.83 -11.01 6.66
C ASN A 91 0.62 -10.36 5.95
N GLU A 92 0.30 -9.10 6.25
CA GLU A 92 -0.72 -8.34 5.52
C GLU A 92 -0.20 -7.82 4.16
N ILE A 93 1.12 -7.75 4.02
CA ILE A 93 1.83 -7.42 2.76
C ILE A 93 2.47 -8.70 2.25
N ALA A 94 2.07 -9.14 1.05
CA ALA A 94 2.51 -10.41 0.48
C ALA A 94 3.82 -10.29 -0.31
N MET A 95 4.08 -9.12 -0.89
CA MET A 95 5.24 -8.91 -1.79
C MET A 95 5.88 -7.54 -1.59
N LEU A 96 7.17 -7.47 -1.93
CA LEU A 96 7.94 -6.24 -1.95
C LEU A 96 8.31 -5.88 -3.39
N THR A 97 8.54 -4.60 -3.66
CA THR A 97 9.01 -4.11 -4.97
C THR A 97 10.10 -3.06 -4.81
N SER A 98 11.01 -2.96 -5.78
CA SER A 98 11.99 -1.88 -5.88
C SER A 98 11.38 -0.57 -6.41
N LEU A 99 10.16 -0.61 -6.95
CA LEU A 99 9.51 0.54 -7.60
C LEU A 99 10.29 1.06 -8.83
N HIS A 100 11.06 0.21 -9.50
CA HIS A 100 11.81 0.55 -10.71
C HIS A 100 10.95 0.56 -11.98
#